data_AF-A0A3G8XJX1-F1
#
_entry.id   AF-A0A3G8XJX1-F1
#
_cell.length_a   1.000
_cell.length_b   1.000
_cell.length_c   1.000
_cell.angle_alpha   90.00
_cell.angle_beta   90.00
_cell.angle_gamma   90.00
#
_symmetry.space_group_name_H-M   'P 1'
#
loop_
_entity.id
_entity.type
_entity.pdbx_description
1 polymer ?
#
loop_
_entity_poly.entity_id
_entity_poly.type
_entity_poly.pdbx_seq_one_letter_code
_entity_poly.pdbx_strand_id
1 'polypeptide(L)'
;MSDEKVFRDCELFIFEFLCSTKSAVGNISKLASSLKDFKVNTSPVPEDQLTHKIRKLREIKGGFNFNEAILFKIGEDLSKGDLTQLDGEKLDHYFKLGQGKADLDNAVIWIYRDLFSSSEIRKLTKFYRSSAGQKLSENFPIIMLESLRSAEEIMKNLKKSE
;
A
#
# COMPACT_ATOMS: atom_id res chain seq x y z
N MET A 1 -19.18 12.28 20.23
CA MET A 1 -18.91 10.83 20.09
C MET A 1 -18.78 10.58 18.60
N SER A 2 -17.63 10.94 18.08
CA SER A 2 -17.32 11.23 16.68
C SER A 2 -16.88 9.98 15.92
N ASP A 3 -17.03 10.03 14.61
CA ASP A 3 -16.71 9.04 13.58
C ASP A 3 -15.30 8.39 13.63
N GLU A 4 -14.46 8.72 14.61
CA GLU A 4 -13.08 8.23 14.81
C GLU A 4 -12.98 6.75 15.18
N LYS A 5 -14.00 6.17 15.83
CA LYS A 5 -13.97 4.73 16.16
C LYS A 5 -14.11 3.84 14.91
N VAL A 6 -14.68 4.38 13.82
CA VAL A 6 -14.91 3.64 12.57
C VAL A 6 -13.61 3.42 11.80
N PHE A 7 -12.68 4.38 11.83
CA PHE A 7 -11.44 4.31 11.03
C PHE A 7 -10.35 3.41 11.65
N ARG A 8 -10.29 3.31 12.98
CA ARG A 8 -9.44 2.34 13.68
C ARG A 8 -9.92 0.91 13.49
N ASP A 9 -11.23 0.74 13.30
CA ASP A 9 -11.76 -0.51 12.80
C ASP A 9 -11.24 -0.74 11.38
N CYS A 10 -11.21 0.20 10.44
CA CYS A 10 -10.78 -0.06 9.05
C CYS A 10 -9.38 -0.68 8.84
N GLU A 11 -8.34 -0.33 9.61
CA GLU A 11 -7.01 -0.96 9.45
C GLU A 11 -6.95 -2.38 10.04
N LEU A 12 -7.65 -2.62 11.16
CA LEU A 12 -7.88 -3.96 11.72
C LEU A 12 -8.89 -4.77 10.90
N PHE A 13 -9.82 -4.09 10.24
CA PHE A 13 -10.93 -4.64 9.48
C PHE A 13 -10.53 -4.94 8.05
N ILE A 14 -9.58 -4.25 7.42
CA ILE A 14 -8.96 -4.75 6.19
C ILE A 14 -8.31 -6.11 6.48
N PHE A 15 -7.66 -6.28 7.64
CA PHE A 15 -7.07 -7.55 8.04
C PHE A 15 -8.13 -8.61 8.42
N GLU A 16 -9.19 -8.26 9.16
CA GLU A 16 -10.29 -9.17 9.55
C GLU A 16 -11.28 -9.49 8.41
N PHE A 17 -11.65 -8.52 7.57
CA PHE A 17 -12.55 -8.67 6.42
C PHE A 17 -11.95 -9.53 5.32
N LEU A 18 -10.66 -9.37 5.06
CA LEU A 18 -9.92 -10.28 4.18
C LEU A 18 -9.99 -11.73 4.72
N CYS A 19 -10.00 -11.92 6.04
CA CYS A 19 -10.08 -13.26 6.64
C CYS A 19 -11.49 -13.90 6.67
N SER A 20 -12.58 -13.14 6.52
CA SER A 20 -13.95 -13.62 6.82
C SER A 20 -14.79 -14.08 5.61
N THR A 21 -14.30 -13.96 4.37
CA THR A 21 -15.09 -14.33 3.17
C THR A 21 -14.86 -15.79 2.74
N LYS A 22 -15.78 -16.68 3.14
CA LYS A 22 -15.77 -18.13 2.88
C LYS A 22 -15.78 -18.59 1.39
N SER A 23 -15.79 -17.70 0.39
CA SER A 23 -15.63 -18.10 -1.02
C SER A 23 -14.53 -17.39 -1.82
N ALA A 24 -13.80 -16.41 -1.23
CA ALA A 24 -12.58 -15.81 -1.79
C ALA A 24 -11.29 -16.38 -1.15
N VAL A 25 -11.44 -17.51 -0.44
CA VAL A 25 -10.53 -18.06 0.58
C VAL A 25 -9.13 -18.40 0.03
N GLY A 26 -9.01 -18.80 -1.23
CA GLY A 26 -7.74 -19.31 -1.76
C GLY A 26 -6.65 -18.25 -1.94
N ASN A 27 -6.99 -17.10 -2.51
CA ASN A 27 -6.01 -16.05 -2.81
C ASN A 27 -5.79 -15.11 -1.62
N ILE A 28 -6.84 -14.88 -0.82
CA ILE A 28 -6.72 -14.01 0.34
C ILE A 28 -6.03 -14.73 1.51
N SER A 29 -6.26 -16.03 1.71
CA SER A 29 -5.50 -16.80 2.70
C SER A 29 -4.00 -16.82 2.37
N LYS A 30 -3.64 -17.00 1.10
CA LYS A 30 -2.25 -16.88 0.64
C LYS A 30 -1.67 -15.50 0.93
N LEU A 31 -2.42 -14.44 0.64
CA LEU A 31 -2.02 -13.07 0.96
C LEU A 31 -1.80 -12.88 2.47
N ALA A 32 -2.74 -13.33 3.31
CA ALA A 32 -2.65 -13.22 4.76
C ALA A 32 -1.45 -14.01 5.33
N SER A 33 -1.18 -15.20 4.81
CA SER A 33 0.02 -15.97 5.17
C SER A 33 1.31 -15.27 4.72
N SER A 34 1.37 -14.76 3.49
CA SER A 34 2.53 -14.02 3.00
C SER A 34 2.81 -12.73 3.80
N LEU A 35 1.76 -12.06 4.29
CA LEU A 35 1.92 -10.87 5.15
C LEU A 35 2.41 -11.23 6.55
N LYS A 36 2.01 -12.39 7.11
CA LYS A 36 2.47 -12.83 8.43
C LYS A 36 3.97 -13.08 8.47
N ASP A 37 4.52 -13.63 7.40
CA ASP A 37 5.96 -13.92 7.28
C ASP A 37 6.74 -12.79 6.58
N PHE A 38 6.07 -11.67 6.26
CA PHE A 38 6.70 -10.57 5.56
C PHE A 38 7.78 -9.92 6.43
N LYS A 39 9.00 -9.90 5.90
CA LYS A 39 10.14 -9.19 6.50
C LYS A 39 10.58 -8.10 5.57
N VAL A 40 10.57 -6.87 6.06
CA VAL A 40 11.05 -5.71 5.31
C VAL A 40 12.54 -5.89 5.02
N ASN A 41 12.92 -5.77 3.75
CA ASN A 41 14.32 -5.78 3.32
C ASN A 41 14.70 -4.41 2.77
N THR A 42 15.44 -3.61 3.55
CA THR A 42 15.94 -2.29 3.13
C THR A 42 17.36 -2.32 2.56
N SER A 43 17.96 -3.52 2.46
CA SER A 43 19.34 -3.68 2.00
C SER A 43 19.51 -3.13 0.58
N PRO A 44 20.69 -2.58 0.24
CA PRO A 44 20.98 -2.10 -1.11
C PRO A 44 20.63 -3.14 -2.18
N VAL A 45 19.93 -2.70 -3.20
CA VAL A 45 19.49 -3.57 -4.30
C VAL A 45 20.62 -3.76 -5.32
N PRO A 46 20.72 -4.92 -5.98
CA PRO A 46 21.73 -5.13 -7.01
C PRO A 46 21.46 -4.25 -8.24
N GLU A 47 22.52 -3.67 -8.81
CA GLU A 47 22.46 -2.85 -10.04
C GLU A 47 22.43 -3.73 -11.30
N ASP A 48 21.37 -4.54 -11.42
CA ASP A 48 21.16 -5.46 -12.53
C ASP A 48 20.00 -5.02 -13.46
N GLN A 49 19.83 -5.74 -14.58
CA GLN A 49 18.77 -5.44 -15.54
C GLN A 49 17.36 -5.52 -14.96
N LEU A 50 17.12 -6.39 -13.97
CA LEU A 50 15.80 -6.52 -13.36
C LEU A 50 15.50 -5.28 -12.52
N THR A 51 16.45 -4.84 -11.70
CA THR A 51 16.34 -3.60 -10.90
C THR A 51 16.10 -2.38 -11.80
N HIS A 52 16.84 -2.22 -12.89
CA HIS A 52 16.60 -1.11 -13.83
C HIS A 52 15.19 -1.15 -14.46
N LYS A 53 14.69 -2.35 -14.81
CA LYS A 53 13.34 -2.50 -15.35
C LYS A 53 12.26 -2.18 -14.31
N ILE A 54 12.47 -2.56 -13.05
CA ILE A 54 11.56 -2.23 -11.94
C ILE A 54 11.51 -0.72 -11.71
N ARG A 55 12.67 -0.05 -11.63
CA ARG A 55 12.73 1.42 -11.48
C ARG A 55 11.96 2.12 -12.61
N LYS A 56 12.19 1.71 -13.85
CA LYS A 56 11.47 2.23 -15.03
C LYS A 56 9.97 1.98 -14.97
N LEU A 57 9.53 0.80 -14.52
CA LEU A 57 8.11 0.52 -14.32
C LEU A 57 7.51 1.48 -13.29
N ARG A 58 8.19 1.70 -12.16
CA ARG A 58 7.74 2.59 -11.09
C ARG A 58 7.63 4.05 -11.56
N GLU A 59 8.59 4.53 -12.33
CA GLU A 59 8.56 5.87 -12.95
C GLU A 59 7.35 6.04 -13.87
N ILE A 60 7.09 5.06 -14.75
CA ILE A 60 5.97 5.09 -15.70
C ILE A 60 4.62 4.98 -14.99
N LYS A 61 4.55 4.19 -13.92
CA LYS A 61 3.30 3.98 -13.19
C LYS A 61 2.78 5.30 -12.62
N GLY A 62 3.65 6.21 -12.16
CA GLY A 62 3.36 7.66 -12.02
C GLY A 62 2.22 8.13 -11.12
N GLY A 63 1.38 7.26 -10.55
CA GLY A 63 0.11 7.65 -9.89
C GLY A 63 0.02 7.41 -8.39
N PHE A 64 0.94 6.64 -7.79
CA PHE A 64 0.98 6.41 -6.34
C PHE A 64 2.39 6.58 -5.81
N ASN A 65 2.67 7.74 -5.23
CA ASN A 65 3.94 8.02 -4.60
C ASN A 65 3.89 7.51 -3.16
N PHE A 66 4.52 6.35 -2.92
CA PHE A 66 4.58 5.76 -1.57
C PHE A 66 5.16 6.72 -0.53
N ASN A 67 6.05 7.65 -0.93
CA ASN A 67 6.57 8.65 0.00
C ASN A 67 5.45 9.61 0.45
N GLU A 68 4.60 10.09 -0.47
CA GLU A 68 3.46 10.94 -0.10
C GLU A 68 2.44 10.20 0.76
N ALA A 69 2.19 8.92 0.47
CA ALA A 69 1.30 8.10 1.29
C ALA A 69 1.82 7.92 2.73
N ILE A 70 3.15 7.73 2.91
CA ILE A 70 3.76 7.66 4.24
C ILE A 70 3.64 8.99 4.98
N LEU A 71 3.91 10.12 4.32
CA LEU A 71 3.77 11.44 4.95
C LEU A 71 2.34 11.74 5.34
N PHE A 72 1.37 11.36 4.49
CA PHE A 72 -0.05 11.43 4.82
C PHE A 72 -0.38 10.60 6.07
N LYS A 73 0.11 9.36 6.14
CA LYS A 73 -0.12 8.46 7.29
C LYS A 73 0.48 9.02 8.58
N ILE A 74 1.69 9.57 8.54
CA ILE A 74 2.31 10.23 9.71
C ILE A 74 1.43 11.38 10.20
N GLY A 75 0.92 12.22 9.30
CA GLY A 75 0.01 13.32 9.65
C GLY A 75 -1.32 12.82 10.23
N GLU A 76 -1.86 11.74 9.67
CA GLU A 76 -3.07 11.10 10.18
C GLU A 76 -2.86 10.58 11.61
N ASP A 77 -1.78 9.83 11.87
CA ASP A 77 -1.49 9.25 13.18
C ASP A 77 -1.19 10.33 14.23
N LEU A 78 -0.57 11.44 13.85
CA LEU A 78 -0.42 12.63 14.70
C LEU A 78 -1.79 13.23 15.07
N SER A 79 -2.69 13.38 14.09
CA SER A 79 -4.01 13.97 14.33
C SER A 79 -4.89 13.12 15.24
N LYS A 80 -4.72 11.79 15.20
CA LYS A 80 -5.43 10.83 16.04
C LYS A 80 -4.81 10.67 17.44
N GLY A 81 -3.64 11.25 17.68
CA GLY A 81 -2.88 11.06 18.92
C GLY A 81 -2.26 9.67 19.04
N ASP A 82 -2.16 8.91 17.94
CA ASP A 82 -1.50 7.61 17.87
C ASP A 82 0.03 7.74 17.87
N LEU A 83 0.54 8.93 17.47
CA LEU A 83 1.94 9.32 17.58
C LEU A 83 2.10 10.57 18.44
N THR A 84 3.21 10.64 19.19
CA THR A 84 3.62 11.89 19.82
C THR A 84 4.14 12.87 18.77
N GLN A 85 4.02 14.17 19.03
CA GLN A 85 4.55 15.21 18.15
C GLN A 85 6.04 14.99 17.83
N LEU A 86 6.82 14.64 18.85
CA LEU A 86 8.26 14.38 18.72
C LEU A 86 8.55 13.18 17.81
N ASP A 87 7.78 12.10 17.93
CA ASP A 87 7.99 10.90 17.11
C ASP A 87 7.52 11.12 15.68
N GLY A 88 6.41 11.84 15.48
CA GLY A 88 5.96 12.25 14.15
C GLY A 88 6.99 13.12 13.42
N GLU A 89 7.58 14.10 14.11
CA GLU A 89 8.64 14.96 13.54
C GLU A 89 9.89 14.16 13.16
N LYS A 90 10.31 13.19 13.99
CA LYS A 90 11.43 12.30 13.65
C LYS A 90 11.15 11.46 12.41
N LEU A 91 9.95 10.89 12.31
CA LEU A 91 9.55 10.08 11.16
C LEU A 91 9.45 10.94 9.89
N ASP A 92 8.82 12.11 9.98
CA ASP A 92 8.73 13.07 8.88
C ASP A 92 10.12 13.47 8.37
N HIS A 93 11.05 13.79 9.28
CA HIS A 93 12.43 14.10 8.94
C HIS A 93 13.14 12.92 8.27
N TYR A 94 13.00 11.70 8.81
CA TYR A 94 13.65 10.50 8.27
C TYR A 94 13.18 10.18 6.85
N PHE A 95 11.89 10.33 6.54
CA PHE A 95 11.33 10.04 5.21
C PHE A 95 11.48 11.20 4.22
N LYS A 96 11.51 12.47 4.66
CA LYS A 96 11.73 13.63 3.78
C LYS A 96 13.19 13.92 3.48
N LEU A 97 14.03 13.93 4.52
CA LEU A 97 15.40 14.45 4.48
C LEU A 97 16.46 13.39 4.80
N GLY A 98 16.07 12.30 5.44
CA GLY A 98 16.95 11.20 5.82
C GLY A 98 17.01 10.07 4.81
N GLN A 99 17.49 8.91 5.29
CA GLN A 99 17.69 7.69 4.52
C GLN A 99 16.37 6.94 4.22
N GLY A 100 15.26 7.34 4.84
CA GLY A 100 13.98 6.61 4.78
C GLY A 100 13.41 6.46 3.38
N LYS A 101 13.60 7.46 2.51
CA LYS A 101 13.20 7.35 1.09
C LYS A 101 13.95 6.24 0.37
N ALA A 102 15.27 6.16 0.57
CA ALA A 102 16.09 5.14 -0.07
C ALA A 102 15.83 3.74 0.51
N ASP A 103 15.59 3.64 1.80
CA ASP A 103 15.23 2.38 2.47
C ASP A 103 13.86 1.86 1.98
N LEU A 104 12.88 2.76 1.83
CA LEU A 104 11.58 2.44 1.24
C LEU A 104 11.71 2.05 -0.23
N ASP A 105 12.53 2.76 -1.00
CA ASP A 105 12.79 2.42 -2.41
C ASP A 105 13.42 1.03 -2.56
N ASN A 106 14.39 0.69 -1.70
CA ASN A 106 15.00 -0.64 -1.67
C ASN A 106 13.96 -1.71 -1.31
N ALA A 107 13.18 -1.50 -0.26
CA ALA A 107 12.14 -2.43 0.16
C ALA A 107 11.11 -2.70 -0.93
N VAL A 108 10.64 -1.64 -1.62
CA VAL A 108 9.70 -1.80 -2.73
C VAL A 108 10.34 -2.57 -3.88
N ILE A 109 11.60 -2.30 -4.24
CA ILE A 109 12.28 -3.05 -5.30
C ILE A 109 12.41 -4.52 -4.94
N TRP A 110 12.78 -4.86 -3.70
CA TRP A 110 12.83 -6.26 -3.25
C TRP A 110 11.47 -6.96 -3.38
N ILE A 111 10.38 -6.31 -2.98
CA ILE A 111 9.01 -6.83 -3.17
C ILE A 111 8.76 -7.16 -4.65
N TYR A 112 9.13 -6.28 -5.59
CA TYR A 112 8.97 -6.56 -7.01
C TYR A 112 9.84 -7.73 -7.49
N ARG A 113 11.07 -7.86 -6.97
CA ARG A 113 11.99 -8.95 -7.34
C ARG A 113 11.49 -10.31 -6.85
N ASP A 114 10.86 -10.34 -5.69
CA ASP A 114 10.30 -11.56 -5.10
C ASP A 114 9.02 -12.02 -5.80
N LEU A 115 8.24 -11.06 -6.33
CA LEU A 115 6.93 -11.34 -6.93
C LEU A 115 6.95 -11.48 -8.45
N PHE A 116 7.92 -10.90 -9.15
CA PHE A 116 7.88 -10.80 -10.61
C PHE A 116 9.21 -11.14 -11.27
N SER A 117 9.13 -11.91 -12.34
CA SER A 117 10.24 -12.11 -13.27
C SER A 117 10.51 -10.87 -14.12
N SER A 118 11.72 -10.81 -14.70
CA SER A 118 12.07 -9.76 -15.68
C SER A 118 11.16 -9.73 -16.91
N SER A 119 10.55 -10.86 -17.27
CA SER A 119 9.61 -10.93 -18.39
C SER A 119 8.25 -10.28 -18.05
N GLU A 120 7.79 -10.47 -16.81
CA GLU A 120 6.53 -9.90 -16.31
C GLU A 120 6.65 -8.41 -16.08
N ILE A 121 7.76 -7.93 -15.50
CA ILE A 121 8.02 -6.49 -15.38
C ILE A 121 7.97 -5.80 -16.75
N ARG A 122 8.48 -6.42 -17.82
CA ARG A 122 8.37 -5.87 -19.19
C ARG A 122 6.92 -5.81 -19.68
N LYS A 123 6.12 -6.85 -19.42
CA LYS A 123 4.69 -6.88 -19.78
C LYS A 123 3.90 -5.81 -19.01
N LEU A 124 4.13 -5.69 -17.71
CA LEU A 124 3.56 -4.63 -16.87
C LEU A 124 3.95 -3.25 -17.37
N THR A 125 5.22 -3.06 -17.73
CA THR A 125 5.71 -1.79 -18.29
C THR A 125 4.96 -1.44 -19.58
N LYS A 126 4.74 -2.41 -20.47
CA LYS A 126 3.96 -2.20 -21.70
C LYS A 126 2.51 -1.83 -21.38
N PHE A 127 1.89 -2.53 -20.43
CA PHE A 127 0.52 -2.24 -20.01
C PHE A 127 0.39 -0.83 -19.43
N TYR A 128 1.21 -0.46 -18.45
CA TYR A 128 1.17 0.87 -17.83
C TYR A 128 1.51 1.99 -18.78
N ARG A 129 2.16 1.74 -19.92
CA ARG A 129 2.35 2.76 -20.99
C ARG A 129 1.10 3.01 -21.83
N SER A 130 0.12 2.11 -21.82
CA SER A 130 -1.13 2.32 -22.55
C SER A 130 -2.01 3.36 -21.86
N SER A 131 -2.94 3.97 -22.60
CA SER A 131 -3.92 4.92 -22.03
C SER A 131 -4.75 4.29 -20.92
N ALA A 132 -5.18 3.04 -21.09
CA ALA A 132 -5.91 2.30 -20.07
C ALA A 132 -5.05 2.03 -18.82
N GLY A 133 -3.78 1.67 -19.01
CA GLY A 133 -2.85 1.43 -17.90
C GLY A 133 -2.52 2.69 -17.10
N GLN A 134 -2.33 3.83 -17.78
CA GLN A 134 -2.15 5.14 -17.14
C GLN A 134 -3.40 5.53 -16.34
N LYS A 135 -4.57 5.48 -16.97
CA LYS A 135 -5.84 5.78 -16.30
C LYS A 135 -6.08 4.87 -15.09
N LEU A 136 -5.80 3.57 -15.22
CA LEU A 136 -5.90 2.66 -14.09
C LEU A 136 -4.94 3.07 -12.97
N SER A 137 -3.68 3.39 -13.28
CA SER A 137 -2.68 3.75 -12.27
C SER A 137 -3.07 4.99 -11.45
N GLU A 138 -3.56 6.03 -12.13
CA GLU A 138 -4.02 7.27 -11.51
C GLU A 138 -5.25 7.04 -10.61
N ASN A 139 -6.19 6.21 -11.05
CA ASN A 139 -7.47 6.03 -10.38
C ASN A 139 -7.48 4.86 -9.38
N PHE A 140 -6.48 3.96 -9.43
CA PHE A 140 -6.47 2.77 -8.58
C PHE A 140 -6.54 3.08 -7.08
N PRO A 141 -5.82 4.07 -6.52
CA PRO A 141 -5.94 4.42 -5.11
C PRO A 141 -7.37 4.86 -4.74
N ILE A 142 -8.02 5.63 -5.61
CA ILE A 142 -9.40 6.10 -5.42
C ILE A 142 -10.36 4.92 -5.43
N ILE A 143 -10.26 4.05 -6.45
CA ILE A 143 -11.08 2.84 -6.57
C ILE A 143 -10.94 1.97 -5.31
N MET A 144 -9.73 1.80 -4.79
CA MET A 144 -9.46 1.03 -3.58
C MET A 144 -10.15 1.64 -2.36
N LEU A 145 -9.98 2.95 -2.11
CA LEU A 145 -10.58 3.63 -0.97
C LEU A 145 -12.11 3.67 -1.04
N GLU A 146 -12.69 3.95 -2.21
CA GLU A 146 -14.14 3.94 -2.40
C GLU A 146 -14.73 2.54 -2.22
N SER A 147 -14.00 1.50 -2.62
CA SER A 147 -14.42 0.11 -2.41
C SER A 147 -14.47 -0.24 -0.91
N LEU A 148 -13.46 0.18 -0.15
CA LEU A 148 -13.40 -0.03 1.31
C LEU A 148 -14.53 0.72 2.03
N ARG A 149 -14.69 2.02 1.73
CA ARG A 149 -15.77 2.84 2.30
C ARG A 149 -17.15 2.27 1.96
N SER A 150 -17.33 1.77 0.74
CA SER A 150 -18.60 1.15 0.34
C SER A 150 -18.89 -0.11 1.17
N ALA A 151 -17.89 -0.94 1.44
CA ALA A 151 -18.05 -2.11 2.30
C ALA A 151 -18.44 -1.70 3.73
N GLU A 152 -17.79 -0.68 4.31
CA GLU A 152 -18.12 -0.15 5.63
C GLU A 152 -19.58 0.30 5.75
N GLU A 153 -20.06 1.07 4.77
CA GLU A 153 -21.44 1.55 4.77
C GLU A 153 -22.46 0.41 4.63
N ILE A 154 -22.17 -0.59 3.79
CA ILE A 154 -23.01 -1.79 3.67
C ILE A 154 -23.12 -2.50 5.03
N MET A 155 -22.00 -2.65 5.75
CA MET A 155 -22.00 -3.32 7.06
C MET A 155 -22.71 -2.51 8.14
N LYS A 156 -22.54 -1.18 8.16
CA LYS A 156 -23.29 -0.30 9.08
C LYS A 156 -24.79 -0.42 8.87
N ASN A 157 -25.23 -0.50 7.62
CA ASN A 157 -26.65 -0.62 7.29
C ASN A 157 -27.23 -1.96 7.73
N LEU A 158 -26.50 -3.06 7.57
CA LEU A 158 -26.91 -4.37 8.07
C LEU A 158 -27.08 -4.38 9.60
N LYS A 159 -26.15 -3.78 10.35
CA LYS A 159 -26.22 -3.70 11.81
C LYS A 159 -27.35 -2.81 12.34
N LYS A 160 -27.87 -1.89 11.53
CA LYS A 160 -29.00 -1.00 11.91
C LYS A 160 -30.37 -1.63 11.65
N SER A 161 -30.43 -2.68 10.84
CA SER A 161 -31.67 -3.42 10.51
C SER A 161 -31.96 -4.58 11.46
N GLU A 162 -31.07 -4.85 12.42
CA GLU A 162 -31.26 -5.78 13.55
C GLU A 162 -31.67 -5.00 14.82
#